data_AF-A0AA36ETD9-F1
#
_entry.id   AF-A0AA36ETD9-F1
#
_cell.length_a   1.000
_cell.length_b   1.000
_cell.length_c   1.000
_cell.angle_alpha   90.00
_cell.angle_beta   90.00
_cell.angle_gamma   90.00
#
_symmetry.space_group_name_H-M   'P 1'
#
loop_
_entity.id
_entity.type
_entity.pdbx_description
1 polymer ?
#
loop_
_entity_poly.entity_id
_entity_poly.type
_entity_poly.pdbx_seq_one_letter_code
_entity_poly.pdbx_strand_id
1 'polypeptide(L)'
;MHIFSYDQYFITGLQQVLFFTGLDKSPDIVVFDPGGGAVYITNSVECLRAGSSDTLTHFTQIRCYSLIKNAPLTEYFYVLDQVKQNKRIPLHTRSLSNRERVIIEYYLAGLGKRAIARTMLLSEGAVSNSQLRALRKMNMKNIPLFLQVMRNWCAFRAKYTCECNVTFLS
;
A
#
# COMPACT_ATOMS: atom_id res chain seq x y z
N MET A 1 1.04 -17.35 -3.97
CA MET A 1 0.18 -16.19 -4.20
C MET A 1 -0.38 -15.73 -2.87
N HIS A 2 -0.36 -14.42 -2.62
CA HIS A 2 -0.84 -13.86 -1.35
C HIS A 2 -1.85 -12.75 -1.62
N ILE A 3 -3.09 -12.92 -1.15
CA ILE A 3 -4.15 -11.91 -1.25
C ILE A 3 -4.51 -11.46 0.15
N PHE A 4 -4.26 -10.18 0.45
CA PHE A 4 -4.56 -9.57 1.73
C PHE A 4 -5.69 -8.55 1.57
N SER A 5 -6.89 -8.96 1.98
CA SER A 5 -8.08 -8.12 2.03
C SER A 5 -8.97 -8.57 3.19
N TYR A 6 -9.81 -7.67 3.68
CA TYR A 6 -10.92 -8.03 4.58
C TYR A 6 -12.23 -8.26 3.82
N ASP A 7 -12.26 -8.05 2.51
CA ASP A 7 -13.44 -8.22 1.67
C ASP A 7 -13.42 -9.60 0.98
N GLN A 8 -14.29 -10.50 1.47
CA GLN A 8 -14.37 -11.86 0.96
C GLN A 8 -14.88 -11.94 -0.49
N TYR A 9 -15.75 -11.02 -0.92
CA TYR A 9 -16.23 -10.98 -2.30
C TYR A 9 -15.10 -10.59 -3.26
N PHE A 10 -14.30 -9.60 -2.86
CA PHE A 10 -13.12 -9.20 -3.60
C PHE A 10 -12.11 -10.35 -3.71
N ILE A 11 -11.82 -11.05 -2.61
CA ILE A 11 -10.90 -12.20 -2.60
C ILE A 11 -11.38 -13.26 -3.60
N THR A 12 -12.64 -13.69 -3.51
CA THR A 12 -13.21 -14.73 -4.38
C THR A 12 -13.19 -14.30 -5.84
N GLY A 13 -13.56 -13.05 -6.15
CA GLY A 13 -13.54 -12.53 -7.52
C GLY A 13 -12.12 -12.49 -8.09
N LEU A 14 -11.14 -12.02 -7.31
CA LEU A 14 -9.75 -11.98 -7.74
C LEU A 14 -9.18 -13.38 -7.96
N GLN A 15 -9.49 -14.35 -7.09
CA GLN A 15 -9.10 -15.75 -7.29
C GLN A 15 -9.61 -16.32 -8.61
N GLN A 16 -10.84 -15.99 -9.01
CA GLN A 16 -11.38 -16.39 -10.32
C GLN A 16 -10.59 -15.75 -11.48
N VAL A 17 -10.29 -14.45 -11.41
CA VAL A 17 -9.47 -13.76 -12.42
C VAL A 17 -8.09 -14.41 -12.56
N LEU A 18 -7.47 -14.80 -11.46
CA LEU A 18 -6.17 -15.47 -11.44
C LEU A 18 -6.25 -16.88 -12.03
N PHE A 19 -7.32 -17.62 -11.76
CA PHE A 19 -7.57 -18.91 -12.38
C PHE A 19 -7.67 -18.79 -13.91
N PHE A 20 -8.45 -17.82 -14.42
CA PHE A 20 -8.58 -17.60 -15.87
C PHE A 20 -7.28 -17.19 -16.56
N THR A 21 -6.33 -16.60 -15.84
CA THR A 21 -5.02 -16.19 -16.38
C THR A 21 -3.92 -17.25 -16.20
N GLY A 22 -4.24 -18.37 -15.55
CA GLY A 22 -3.28 -19.42 -15.20
C GLY A 22 -2.24 -18.97 -14.16
N LEU A 23 -2.63 -18.05 -13.27
CA LEU A 23 -1.78 -17.44 -12.24
C LEU A 23 -2.19 -17.81 -10.81
N ASP A 24 -3.22 -18.65 -10.65
CA ASP A 24 -3.76 -19.13 -9.37
C ASP A 24 -2.70 -19.80 -8.49
N LYS A 25 -1.69 -20.43 -9.09
CA LYS A 25 -0.57 -21.08 -8.38
C LYS A 25 0.71 -20.26 -8.33
N SER A 26 0.73 -19.04 -8.84
CA SER A 26 1.96 -18.23 -8.88
C SER A 26 2.35 -17.76 -7.47
N PRO A 27 3.49 -18.22 -6.89
CA PRO A 27 3.94 -17.74 -5.59
C PRO A 27 4.27 -16.24 -5.62
N ASP A 28 4.60 -15.72 -6.79
CA ASP A 28 5.18 -14.39 -6.95
C ASP A 28 4.19 -13.26 -6.96
N ILE A 29 2.87 -13.50 -7.00
CA ILE A 29 1.88 -12.42 -7.01
C ILE A 29 1.42 -12.11 -5.57
N VAL A 30 1.54 -10.83 -5.19
CA VAL A 30 1.07 -10.32 -3.91
C VAL A 30 0.09 -9.16 -4.15
N VAL A 31 -1.07 -9.24 -3.50
CA VAL A 31 -2.15 -8.25 -3.62
C VAL A 31 -2.54 -7.73 -2.24
N PHE A 32 -2.56 -6.41 -2.09
CA PHE A 32 -3.01 -5.72 -0.89
C PHE A 32 -4.25 -4.86 -1.20
N ASP A 33 -5.35 -5.10 -0.49
CA ASP A 33 -6.53 -4.24 -0.45
C ASP A 33 -6.68 -3.68 0.98
N PRO A 34 -6.00 -2.56 1.30
CA PRO A 34 -6.00 -2.00 2.64
C PRO A 34 -7.30 -1.23 2.97
N GLY A 35 -8.36 -1.33 2.17
CA GLY A 35 -9.64 -0.67 2.45
C GLY A 35 -9.68 0.81 2.08
N GLY A 36 -8.77 1.27 1.20
CA GLY A 36 -8.65 2.66 0.75
C GLY A 36 -9.38 2.99 -0.56
N GLY A 37 -10.09 2.02 -1.14
CA GLY A 37 -10.66 2.09 -2.49
C GLY A 37 -9.66 1.78 -3.61
N ALA A 38 -8.37 1.71 -3.30
CA ALA A 38 -7.33 1.23 -4.19
C ALA A 38 -6.84 -0.16 -3.78
N VAL A 39 -6.46 -0.95 -4.77
CA VAL A 39 -5.83 -2.26 -4.65
C VAL A 39 -4.41 -2.16 -5.20
N TYR A 40 -3.45 -2.76 -4.50
CA TYR A 40 -2.04 -2.74 -4.86
C TYR A 40 -1.59 -4.13 -5.26
N ILE A 41 -1.13 -4.28 -6.50
CA ILE A 41 -0.65 -5.56 -7.05
C ILE A 41 0.86 -5.43 -7.29
N THR A 42 1.62 -6.36 -6.73
CA THR A 42 3.08 -6.39 -6.82
C THR A 42 3.59 -7.83 -6.83
N ASN A 43 4.91 -8.00 -6.74
CA ASN A 43 5.53 -9.29 -6.59
C ASN A 43 6.26 -9.49 -5.26
N SER A 44 6.61 -10.75 -4.99
CA SER A 44 7.33 -11.19 -3.80
C SER A 44 8.64 -10.41 -3.58
N VAL A 45 9.43 -10.23 -4.64
CA VAL A 45 10.71 -9.51 -4.60
C VAL A 45 10.54 -8.07 -4.12
N GLU A 46 9.56 -7.34 -4.64
CA GLU A 46 9.30 -5.95 -4.23
C GLU A 46 8.78 -5.86 -2.79
N CYS A 47 7.98 -6.82 -2.32
CA CYS A 47 7.57 -6.89 -0.91
C CYS A 47 8.77 -7.10 0.02
N LEU A 48 9.72 -7.96 -0.35
CA LEU A 48 10.91 -8.26 0.45
C LEU A 48 11.98 -7.16 0.37
N ARG A 49 12.03 -6.42 -0.75
CA ARG A 49 12.98 -5.32 -0.98
C ARG A 49 12.93 -4.26 0.12
N ALA A 50 11.75 -4.02 0.69
CA ALA A 50 11.55 -3.02 1.73
C ALA A 50 11.92 -3.52 3.15
N GLY A 51 12.36 -4.77 3.32
CA GLY A 51 13.03 -5.28 4.51
C GLY A 51 12.37 -4.91 5.84
N SER A 52 13.18 -4.42 6.79
CA SER A 52 12.80 -3.95 8.14
C SER A 52 12.36 -2.48 8.20
N SER A 53 12.03 -1.85 7.07
CA SER A 53 11.58 -0.45 7.05
C SER A 53 10.31 -0.23 7.90
N ASP A 54 10.08 0.99 8.37
CA ASP A 54 8.80 1.32 9.02
C ASP A 54 7.63 1.25 8.03
N THR A 55 6.40 1.14 8.53
CA THR A 55 5.19 0.98 7.71
C THR A 55 5.02 2.07 6.66
N LEU A 56 5.32 3.34 6.99
CA LEU A 56 5.17 4.46 6.06
C LEU A 56 6.24 4.40 4.97
N THR A 57 7.49 4.11 5.32
CA THR A 57 8.56 3.90 4.33
C THR A 57 8.24 2.76 3.40
N HIS A 58 7.83 1.61 3.94
CA HIS A 58 7.45 0.46 3.12
C HIS A 58 6.32 0.82 2.16
N PHE A 59 5.26 1.45 2.65
CA PHE A 59 4.15 1.86 1.80
C PHE A 59 4.59 2.87 0.74
N THR A 60 5.36 3.88 1.07
CA THR A 60 5.73 4.92 0.09
C THR A 60 6.75 4.45 -0.94
N GLN A 61 7.58 3.47 -0.61
CA GLN A 61 8.70 3.04 -1.46
C GLN A 61 8.44 1.74 -2.22
N ILE A 62 7.44 0.94 -1.83
CA ILE A 62 7.11 -0.28 -2.56
C ILE A 62 6.67 0.07 -3.99
N ARG A 63 7.19 -0.71 -4.94
CA ARG A 63 6.69 -0.67 -6.31
C ARG A 63 5.49 -1.58 -6.42
N CYS A 64 4.39 -1.05 -6.93
CA CYS A 64 3.18 -1.80 -7.20
C CYS A 64 2.34 -1.08 -8.25
N TYR A 65 1.52 -1.85 -8.95
CA TYR A 65 0.40 -1.31 -9.70
C TYR A 65 -0.72 -0.95 -8.72
N SER A 66 -1.23 0.27 -8.81
CA SER A 66 -2.38 0.72 -8.02
C SER A 66 -3.60 0.78 -8.93
N LEU A 67 -4.60 -0.04 -8.65
CA LEU A 67 -5.88 -0.06 -9.34
C LEU A 67 -6.97 0.49 -8.44
N ILE A 68 -7.99 1.12 -9.02
CA ILE A 68 -9.23 1.34 -8.28
C ILE A 68 -9.89 -0.03 -8.08
N LYS A 69 -10.39 -0.33 -6.88
CA LYS A 69 -10.90 -1.66 -6.54
C LYS A 69 -12.00 -2.16 -7.50
N ASN A 70 -12.87 -1.26 -7.92
CA ASN A 70 -13.96 -1.52 -8.88
C ASN A 70 -13.57 -1.20 -10.34
N ALA A 71 -12.28 -1.17 -10.67
CA ALA A 71 -11.82 -1.07 -12.05
C ALA A 71 -12.35 -2.25 -12.90
N PRO A 72 -12.54 -2.05 -14.22
CA PRO A 72 -12.93 -3.12 -15.13
C PRO A 72 -11.95 -4.31 -15.09
N LEU A 73 -12.45 -5.51 -15.35
CA LEU A 73 -11.63 -6.73 -15.38
C LEU A 73 -10.46 -6.63 -16.36
N THR A 74 -10.61 -5.88 -17.45
CA THR A 74 -9.54 -5.64 -18.43
C THR A 74 -8.31 -4.98 -17.81
N GLU A 75 -8.49 -4.09 -16.83
CA GLU A 75 -7.36 -3.47 -16.11
C GLU A 75 -6.64 -4.48 -15.22
N TYR A 76 -7.40 -5.35 -14.52
CA TYR A 76 -6.82 -6.44 -13.73
C TYR A 76 -6.04 -7.42 -14.61
N PHE A 77 -6.61 -7.84 -15.75
CA PHE A 77 -5.92 -8.72 -16.69
C PHE A 77 -4.65 -8.09 -17.24
N TYR A 78 -4.69 -6.81 -17.62
CA TYR A 78 -3.52 -6.08 -18.07
C TYR A 78 -2.41 -6.07 -17.01
N VAL A 79 -2.72 -5.69 -15.78
CA VAL A 79 -1.73 -5.63 -14.69
C VAL A 79 -1.15 -7.00 -14.38
N LEU A 80 -1.99 -8.04 -14.29
CA LEU A 80 -1.55 -9.41 -14.02
C LEU A 80 -0.64 -9.93 -15.14
N ASP A 81 -0.92 -9.62 -16.40
CA ASP A 81 -0.05 -9.93 -17.54
C ASP A 81 1.29 -9.19 -17.45
N GLN A 82 1.31 -7.91 -17.06
CA GLN A 82 2.57 -7.19 -16.84
C GLN A 82 3.43 -7.82 -15.74
N VAL A 83 2.82 -8.23 -14.63
CA VAL A 83 3.52 -8.91 -13.52
C VAL A 83 4.04 -10.28 -13.99
N LYS A 84 3.22 -11.06 -14.70
CA LYS A 84 3.60 -12.37 -15.27
C LYS A 84 4.81 -12.26 -16.20
N GLN A 85 4.88 -11.20 -17.00
CA GLN A 85 6.00 -10.93 -17.91
C GLN A 85 7.23 -10.33 -17.21
N ASN A 86 7.24 -10.23 -15.88
CA ASN A 86 8.30 -9.60 -15.10
C ASN A 86 8.64 -8.18 -15.59
N LYS A 87 7.62 -7.43 -16.04
CA LYS A 87 7.80 -6.03 -16.44
C LYS A 87 8.15 -5.19 -15.22
N ARG A 88 8.81 -4.06 -15.46
CA ARG A 88 9.16 -3.11 -14.41
C ARG A 88 7.90 -2.60 -13.70
N ILE A 89 7.79 -2.91 -12.42
CA ILE A 89 6.69 -2.46 -11.57
C ILE A 89 6.87 -0.97 -11.24
N PRO A 90 5.83 -0.13 -11.38
CA PRO A 90 5.93 1.31 -11.13
C PRO A 90 5.91 1.65 -9.63
N LEU A 91 6.32 2.88 -9.29
CA LEU A 91 6.03 3.45 -7.98
C LEU A 91 4.60 4.00 -7.98
N HIS A 92 3.84 3.67 -6.94
CA HIS A 92 2.45 4.13 -6.81
C HIS A 92 2.31 5.45 -6.04
N THR A 93 3.38 5.91 -5.38
CA THR A 93 3.41 7.21 -4.68
C THR A 93 4.50 8.12 -5.25
N ARG A 94 4.41 9.40 -4.89
CA ARG A 94 5.44 10.41 -5.14
C ARG A 94 6.24 10.68 -3.86
N SER A 95 7.53 11.01 -4.01
CA SER A 95 8.42 11.27 -2.88
C SER A 95 7.92 12.40 -1.97
N LEU A 96 7.81 12.10 -0.67
CA LEU A 96 7.53 13.08 0.36
C LEU A 96 8.78 13.92 0.66
N SER A 97 8.59 15.22 0.88
CA SER A 97 9.62 16.05 1.51
C SER A 97 9.78 15.67 2.99
N ASN A 98 10.92 16.00 3.59
CA ASN A 98 11.16 15.72 5.02
C ASN A 98 10.04 16.28 5.91
N ARG A 99 9.58 17.50 5.62
CA ARG A 99 8.49 18.13 6.38
C ARG A 99 7.16 17.40 6.21
N GLU A 100 6.81 17.03 4.99
CA GLU A 100 5.59 16.25 4.70
C GLU A 100 5.62 14.91 5.42
N ARG A 101 6.77 14.23 5.38
CA ARG A 101 7.00 12.96 6.05
C ARG A 101 6.82 13.07 7.56
N VAL A 102 7.52 14.00 8.21
CA VAL A 102 7.43 14.21 9.66
C VAL A 102 5.99 14.53 10.12
N ILE A 103 5.25 15.36 9.36
CA ILE A 103 3.85 15.67 9.68
C ILE A 103 2.98 14.41 9.62
N ILE A 104 3.17 13.56 8.61
CA ILE A 104 2.43 12.31 8.45
C ILE A 104 2.80 11.31 9.56
N GLU A 105 4.07 11.22 9.94
CA GLU A 105 4.53 10.41 11.07
C GLU A 105 3.89 10.84 12.39
N TYR A 106 3.75 12.15 12.63
CA TYR A 106 3.01 12.63 13.82
C TYR A 106 1.53 12.25 13.79
N TYR A 107 0.87 12.30 12.62
CA TYR A 107 -0.50 11.80 12.51
C TYR A 107 -0.59 10.30 12.79
N LEU A 108 0.39 9.49 12.34
CA LEU A 108 0.47 8.07 12.68
C LEU A 108 0.68 7.81 14.17
N ALA A 109 1.41 8.71 14.85
CA ALA A 109 1.59 8.68 16.30
C ALA A 109 0.37 9.22 17.08
N GLY A 110 -0.72 9.59 16.40
CA GLY A 110 -1.97 10.03 17.03
C GLY A 110 -2.03 11.51 17.40
N LEU A 111 -1.08 12.33 16.96
CA LEU A 111 -1.11 13.76 17.24
C LEU A 111 -2.15 14.48 16.37
N GLY A 112 -2.91 15.38 17.00
CA GLY A 112 -3.79 16.31 16.29
C GLY A 112 -3.04 17.49 15.69
N LYS A 113 -3.61 18.11 14.64
CA LYS A 113 -3.03 19.25 13.91
C LYS A 113 -2.46 20.36 14.80
N ARG A 114 -3.18 20.76 15.85
CA ARG A 114 -2.74 21.80 16.80
C ARG A 114 -1.48 21.40 17.56
N ALA A 115 -1.39 20.14 17.99
CA ALA A 115 -0.20 19.62 18.66
C ALA A 115 0.99 19.60 17.69
N ILE A 116 0.80 19.11 16.47
CA ILE A 116 1.83 19.10 15.42
C ILE A 116 2.35 20.53 15.15
N ALA A 117 1.44 21.49 15.01
CA ALA A 117 1.78 22.89 14.79
C ALA A 117 2.68 23.44 15.92
N ARG A 118 2.34 23.15 17.18
CA ARG A 118 3.18 23.54 18.33
C ARG A 118 4.53 22.82 18.33
N THR A 119 4.54 21.51 18.14
CA THR A 119 5.77 20.69 18.15
C THR A 119 6.75 21.12 17.05
N MET A 120 6.25 21.49 15.88
CA MET A 120 7.06 21.88 14.74
C MET A 120 7.30 23.39 14.64
N LEU A 121 6.77 24.20 15.57
CA LEU A 121 6.80 25.67 15.52
C LEU A 121 6.26 26.24 14.19
N LEU A 122 5.11 25.72 13.75
CA LEU A 122 4.43 26.09 12.50
C LEU A 122 3.03 26.64 12.78
N SER A 123 2.49 27.41 11.84
CA SER A 123 1.06 27.71 11.83
C SER A 123 0.25 26.46 11.46
N GLU A 124 -0.97 26.33 12.00
CA GLU A 124 -1.88 25.22 11.64
C GLU A 124 -2.19 25.19 10.13
N GLY A 125 -2.20 26.35 9.45
CA GLY A 125 -2.34 26.44 8.00
C GLY A 125 -1.16 25.82 7.25
N ALA A 126 0.06 26.05 7.74
CA ALA A 126 1.26 25.47 7.14
C ALA A 126 1.36 23.94 7.37
N VAL A 127 0.85 23.45 8.50
CA VAL A 127 0.66 22.00 8.73
C VAL A 127 -0.36 21.44 7.74
N SER A 128 -1.53 22.09 7.61
CA SER A 128 -2.61 21.65 6.70
C SER A 128 -2.15 21.58 5.24
N ASN A 129 -1.38 22.57 4.77
CA ASN A 129 -0.85 22.57 3.42
C ASN A 129 0.13 21.42 3.17
N SER A 130 1.02 21.16 4.13
CA SER A 130 2.00 20.07 4.01
C SER A 130 1.31 18.71 4.08
N GLN A 131 0.33 18.54 4.98
CA GLN A 131 -0.53 17.37 5.07
C GLN A 131 -1.24 17.10 3.73
N LEU A 132 -1.89 18.11 3.16
CA LEU A 132 -2.62 17.97 1.90
C LEU A 132 -1.70 17.56 0.76
N ARG A 133 -0.51 18.15 0.67
CA ARG A 133 0.51 17.76 -0.33
C ARG A 133 0.96 16.31 -0.12
N ALA A 134 1.26 15.92 1.11
CA ALA A 134 1.66 14.55 1.44
C ALA A 134 0.58 13.52 1.05
N LEU A 135 -0.68 13.77 1.44
CA LEU A 135 -1.81 12.92 1.10
C LEU A 135 -2.00 12.79 -0.42
N ARG A 136 -1.91 13.91 -1.17
CA ARG A 136 -1.97 13.89 -2.64
C ARG A 136 -0.84 13.08 -3.29
N LYS A 137 0.37 13.10 -2.70
CA LYS A 137 1.51 12.30 -3.18
C LYS A 137 1.32 10.80 -2.93
N MET A 138 0.56 10.44 -1.89
CA MET A 138 0.18 9.06 -1.55
C MET A 138 -1.19 8.64 -2.12
N ASN A 139 -1.83 9.50 -2.93
CA ASN A 139 -3.18 9.31 -3.47
C ASN A 139 -4.27 9.09 -2.38
N MET A 140 -4.13 9.74 -1.24
CA MET A 140 -5.07 9.67 -0.12
C MET A 140 -5.95 10.91 -0.07
N LYS A 141 -7.24 10.72 0.22
CA LYS A 141 -8.22 11.82 0.27
C LYS A 141 -8.17 12.62 1.56
N ASN A 142 -7.95 11.95 2.69
CA ASN A 142 -7.98 12.57 4.01
C ASN A 142 -7.18 11.73 5.03
N ILE A 143 -6.95 12.29 6.22
CA ILE A 143 -6.19 11.62 7.29
C ILE A 143 -6.89 10.37 7.81
N PRO A 144 -8.21 10.34 8.09
CA PRO A 144 -8.88 9.12 8.53
C PRO A 144 -8.68 7.94 7.58
N LEU A 145 -8.87 8.14 6.28
CA LEU A 145 -8.64 7.12 5.26
C LEU A 145 -7.17 6.66 5.23
N PHE A 146 -6.24 7.61 5.30
CA PHE A 146 -4.82 7.30 5.38
C PHE A 146 -4.48 6.44 6.60
N LEU A 147 -4.99 6.78 7.79
CA LEU A 147 -4.75 6.01 9.02
C LEU A 147 -5.34 4.60 8.93
N GLN A 148 -6.53 4.46 8.36
CA GLN A 148 -7.14 3.15 8.09
C GLN A 148 -6.25 2.31 7.17
N VAL A 149 -5.78 2.89 6.06
CA VAL A 149 -4.91 2.21 5.10
C VAL A 149 -3.60 1.81 5.77
N MET A 150 -2.97 2.68 6.55
CA MET A 150 -1.71 2.36 7.25
C MET A 150 -1.87 1.26 8.29
N ARG A 151 -2.99 1.23 9.02
CA ARG A 151 -3.28 0.15 9.96
C ARG A 151 -3.37 -1.20 9.23
N ASN A 152 -4.14 -1.27 8.16
CA ASN A 152 -4.32 -2.51 7.40
C ASN A 152 -3.04 -2.92 6.69
N TRP A 153 -2.31 -1.96 6.11
CA TRP A 153 -1.01 -2.18 5.50
C TRP A 153 0.00 -2.78 6.47
N CYS A 154 0.07 -2.26 7.69
CA CYS A 154 0.91 -2.80 8.76
C CYS A 154 0.58 -4.27 9.06
N ALA A 155 -0.71 -4.57 9.26
CA ALA A 155 -1.17 -5.92 9.55
C ALA A 155 -0.88 -6.91 8.41
N PHE A 156 -1.14 -6.50 7.16
CA PHE A 156 -0.94 -7.36 6.00
C PHE A 156 0.53 -7.61 5.71
N ARG A 157 1.38 -6.60 5.87
CA ARG A 157 2.82 -6.76 5.77
C ARG A 157 3.34 -7.75 6.82
N ALA A 158 2.94 -7.60 8.08
CA ALA A 158 3.34 -8.52 9.14
C ALA A 158 2.92 -9.97 8.83
N LYS A 159 1.69 -10.15 8.32
CA LYS A 159 1.19 -11.46 7.89
C LYS A 159 2.03 -12.04 6.76
N TYR A 160 2.32 -11.25 5.72
CA TYR A 160 3.18 -11.67 4.61
C TYR A 160 4.58 -12.10 5.07
N THR A 161 5.24 -11.29 5.91
CA THR A 161 6.56 -11.64 6.45
C THR A 161 6.55 -12.94 7.26
N CYS A 162 5.49 -13.18 8.04
CA CYS A 162 5.32 -14.44 8.77
C CYS A 162 5.18 -15.64 7.81
N GLU A 163 4.31 -15.52 6.79
CA GLU A 163 4.10 -16.57 5.78
C GLU A 163 5.39 -16.93 5.02
N CYS A 164 6.22 -15.93 4.69
CA CYS A 164 7.53 -16.16 4.07
C CYS A 164 8.52 -16.86 5.00
N ASN A 165 8.58 -16.48 6.28
CA ASN A 165 9.52 -17.09 7.23
C ASN A 165 9.21 -18.57 7.52
N VAL A 166 7.93 -18.95 7.50
CA VAL A 166 7.52 -20.35 7.68
C VAL A 166 7.93 -21.22 6.49
N THR A 167 7.90 -20.67 5.27
CA THR A 167 8.29 -21.40 4.05
C THR A 167 9.80 -21.61 3.91
N PHE A 168 10.64 -20.85 4.61
CA PHE A 168 12.10 -21.09 4.65
C PHE A 168 12.53 -22.20 5.62
N LEU A 169 11.62 -22.67 6.51
CA LEU A 169 11.89 -23.71 7.51
C LEU A 169 11.31 -25.08 7.14
N SER A 170 10.61 -25.16 6.00
CA SER A 170 10.02 -26.38 5.43
C SER A 170 10.77 -26.81 4.18
#